data_AF-A0A1G4XCC5-F1
#
_entry.id   AF-A0A1G4XCC5-F1
#
_cell.length_a   1.000
_cell.length_b   1.000
_cell.length_c   1.000
_cell.angle_alpha   90.00
_cell.angle_beta   90.00
_cell.angle_gamma   90.00
#
_symmetry.space_group_name_H-M   'P 1'
#
loop_
_entity.id
_entity.type
_entity.pdbx_description
1 polymer ?
#
loop_
_entity_poly.entity_id
_entity_poly.type
_entity_poly.pdbx_seq_one_letter_code
_entity_poly.pdbx_strand_id
1 'polypeptide(L)'
;MTTPHDTPHDTPLDASGAPSEGVSAGTEEFVDVVTVTPLNGYRVRLGWADGPASTVDCEPFLVGEVGERVRDPAVLAGVQVDPDAGTLVWTATGLDISPVALRRAGQLEPAEASPPTAAGS
;
A
#
# COMPACT_ATOMS: atom_id res chain seq x y z
N MET A 1 -42.49 28.37 -56.03
CA MET A 1 -41.60 28.56 -54.86
C MET A 1 -42.46 28.23 -53.65
N THR A 2 -42.41 27.00 -53.15
CA THR A 2 -43.30 26.51 -52.07
C THR A 2 -42.47 26.20 -50.83
N THR A 3 -43.01 26.62 -49.70
CA THR A 3 -42.48 26.68 -48.32
C THR A 3 -42.07 25.29 -47.78
N PRO A 4 -41.05 25.19 -46.90
CA PRO A 4 -40.60 23.92 -46.34
C PRO A 4 -41.57 23.36 -45.29
N HIS A 5 -41.60 22.02 -45.22
CA HIS A 5 -42.43 21.19 -44.35
C HIS A 5 -41.91 21.21 -42.92
N ASP A 6 -42.77 21.67 -42.01
CA ASP A 6 -42.67 21.51 -40.56
C ASP A 6 -43.01 20.05 -40.20
N THR A 7 -42.06 19.34 -39.62
CA THR A 7 -42.32 18.11 -38.87
C THR A 7 -41.65 18.26 -37.50
N PRO A 8 -42.41 18.22 -36.38
CA PRO A 8 -41.84 18.24 -35.05
C PRO A 8 -41.26 16.86 -34.70
N HIS A 9 -39.94 16.77 -34.55
CA HIS A 9 -39.30 15.58 -33.97
C HIS A 9 -39.28 15.73 -32.45
N ASP A 10 -40.33 15.19 -31.82
CA ASP A 10 -40.33 14.79 -30.41
C ASP A 10 -39.12 13.88 -30.17
N THR A 11 -38.06 14.44 -29.59
CA THR A 11 -36.90 13.65 -29.15
C THR A 11 -36.93 13.62 -27.63
N PRO A 12 -37.08 12.43 -27.01
CA PRO A 12 -37.08 12.32 -25.58
C PRO A 12 -35.70 12.69 -25.00
N LEU A 13 -35.78 13.63 -24.06
CA LEU A 13 -34.96 13.79 -22.88
C LEU A 13 -34.35 12.47 -22.36
N ASP A 14 -33.05 12.56 -22.04
CA ASP A 14 -32.29 11.73 -21.11
C ASP A 14 -31.93 10.29 -21.54
N ALA A 15 -30.68 10.14 -21.96
CA ALA A 15 -29.79 9.12 -21.42
C ALA A 15 -28.36 9.52 -21.74
N SER A 16 -27.76 10.27 -20.80
CA SER A 16 -26.32 10.43 -20.67
C SER A 16 -25.68 9.06 -20.43
N GLY A 17 -25.48 8.30 -21.51
CA GLY A 17 -24.67 7.09 -21.51
C GLY A 17 -23.23 7.48 -21.81
N ALA A 18 -22.55 8.09 -20.84
CA ALA A 18 -21.09 8.14 -20.88
C ALA A 18 -20.60 6.69 -21.01
N PRO A 19 -19.72 6.35 -21.97
CA PRO A 19 -18.94 5.14 -21.84
C PRO A 19 -18.10 5.33 -20.58
N SER A 20 -18.40 4.51 -19.57
CA SER A 20 -17.61 4.31 -18.36
C SER A 20 -16.15 4.44 -18.73
N GLU A 21 -15.49 5.47 -18.21
CA GLU A 21 -14.05 5.58 -18.31
C GLU A 21 -13.49 4.27 -17.76
N GLY A 22 -12.97 3.44 -18.67
CA GLY A 22 -12.17 2.31 -18.31
C GLY A 22 -11.02 2.89 -17.51
N VAL A 23 -11.10 2.74 -16.18
CA VAL A 23 -9.98 3.00 -15.31
C VAL A 23 -8.85 2.11 -15.84
N SER A 24 -7.95 2.75 -16.54
CA SER A 24 -6.72 2.16 -17.03
C SER A 24 -6.01 1.64 -15.78
N ALA A 25 -6.09 0.34 -15.53
CA ALA A 25 -5.39 -0.33 -14.45
C ALA A 25 -3.89 -0.36 -14.79
N GLY A 26 -3.30 0.80 -14.65
CA GLY A 26 -1.88 1.09 -14.71
C GLY A 26 -1.61 2.26 -13.78
N THR A 27 -2.27 2.30 -12.62
CA THR A 27 -1.79 3.12 -11.51
C THR A 27 -0.66 2.31 -10.89
N GLU A 28 0.57 2.77 -11.03
CA GLU A 28 1.66 2.31 -10.19
C GLU A 28 1.28 2.69 -8.75
N GLU A 29 0.65 1.74 -8.05
CA GLU A 29 -0.08 1.98 -6.80
C GLU A 29 0.88 2.36 -5.67
N PHE A 30 1.03 3.67 -5.44
CA PHE A 30 1.56 4.20 -4.19
C PHE A 30 0.52 3.92 -3.09
N VAL A 31 0.55 2.70 -2.57
CA VAL A 31 -0.32 2.31 -1.46
C VAL A 31 0.35 2.71 -0.16
N ASP A 32 -0.35 3.53 0.64
CA ASP A 32 0.11 3.90 1.96
C ASP A 32 0.06 2.72 2.92
N VAL A 33 1.07 2.64 3.79
CA VAL A 33 1.02 1.78 4.96
C VAL A 33 0.10 2.46 5.98
N VAL A 34 -0.84 1.71 6.55
CA VAL A 34 -1.79 2.21 7.56
C VAL A 34 -1.52 1.65 8.95
N THR A 35 -0.90 0.46 9.02
CA THR A 35 -0.56 -0.18 10.30
C THR A 35 0.78 -0.88 10.19
N VAL A 36 1.52 -0.93 11.30
CA VAL A 36 2.74 -1.73 11.45
C VAL A 36 2.64 -2.57 12.71
N THR A 37 3.14 -3.80 12.64
CA THR A 37 3.34 -4.67 13.79
C THR A 37 4.74 -5.26 13.71
N PRO A 38 5.66 -4.92 14.64
CA PRO A 38 6.98 -5.54 14.68
C PRO A 38 6.85 -7.03 15.04
N LEU A 39 7.56 -7.87 14.29
CA LEU A 39 7.68 -9.31 14.48
C LEU A 39 9.09 -9.66 14.99
N ASN A 40 9.32 -10.93 15.32
CA ASN A 40 10.64 -11.42 15.67
C ASN A 40 11.59 -11.48 14.46
N GLY A 41 12.88 -11.26 14.72
CA GLY A 41 13.94 -11.41 13.72
C GLY A 41 13.91 -10.33 12.64
N TYR A 42 13.91 -9.06 13.04
CA TYR A 42 13.95 -7.87 12.17
C TYR A 42 12.83 -7.77 11.13
N ARG A 43 11.75 -8.53 11.29
CA ARG A 43 10.60 -8.49 10.40
C ARG A 43 9.50 -7.60 10.96
N VAL A 44 8.75 -7.00 10.05
CA VAL A 44 7.56 -6.20 10.39
C VAL A 44 6.41 -6.62 9.50
N ARG A 45 5.22 -6.67 10.07
CA ARG A 45 3.98 -6.85 9.33
C ARG A 45 3.36 -5.49 9.07
N LEU A 46 3.09 -5.20 7.82
CA LEU A 46 2.50 -3.95 7.35
C LEU A 46 1.09 -4.19 6.89
N GLY A 47 0.13 -3.43 7.41
CA GLY A 47 -1.19 -3.33 6.82
C GLY A 47 -1.21 -2.19 5.81
N TRP A 48 -1.66 -2.49 4.60
CA TRP A 48 -1.78 -1.54 3.50
C TRP A 48 -3.20 -0.98 3.44
N ALA A 49 -3.36 0.27 2.99
CA ALA A 49 -4.67 0.88 2.79
C ALA A 49 -5.54 0.12 1.76
N ASP A 50 -4.90 -0.51 0.78
CA ASP A 50 -5.54 -1.21 -0.33
C ASP A 50 -6.03 -2.64 0.02
N GLY A 51 -5.52 -3.25 1.10
CA GLY A 51 -6.01 -4.56 1.53
C GLY A 51 -4.98 -5.43 2.24
N PRO A 52 -4.53 -6.56 1.64
CA PRO A 52 -3.84 -7.62 2.36
C PRO A 52 -2.51 -7.13 2.93
N ALA A 53 -2.25 -7.47 4.19
CA ALA A 53 -1.00 -7.14 4.86
C ALA A 53 0.22 -7.79 4.17
N SER A 54 1.40 -7.20 4.33
CA SER A 54 2.66 -7.80 3.85
C SER A 54 3.67 -7.89 4.97
N THR A 55 4.46 -8.95 4.97
CA THR A 55 5.59 -9.09 5.88
C THR A 55 6.85 -8.65 5.15
N VAL A 56 7.57 -7.71 5.75
CA VAL A 56 8.83 -7.17 5.21
C VAL A 56 9.95 -7.50 6.18
N ASP A 57 11.07 -7.95 5.64
CA ASP A 57 12.31 -8.06 6.38
C ASP A 57 13.05 -6.71 6.36
N CYS A 58 13.28 -6.13 7.53
CA CYS A 58 13.96 -4.84 7.65
C CYS A 58 15.48 -5.00 7.64
N GLU A 59 16.04 -6.19 7.92
CA GLU A 59 17.48 -6.44 8.02
C GLU A 59 18.31 -5.86 6.85
N PRO A 60 17.92 -6.00 5.56
CA PRO A 60 18.67 -5.43 4.45
C PRO A 60 18.63 -3.90 4.39
N PHE A 61 17.65 -3.27 5.05
CA PHE A 61 17.54 -1.81 5.16
C PHE A 61 18.32 -1.27 6.37
N LEU A 62 18.62 -2.12 7.36
CA LEU A 62 19.38 -1.77 8.56
C LEU A 62 20.89 -1.74 8.28
N VAL A 63 21.31 -0.87 7.37
CA VAL A 63 22.71 -0.66 7.00
C VAL A 63 23.27 0.64 7.59
N GLY A 64 24.57 0.65 7.87
CA GLY A 64 25.25 1.81 8.45
C GLY A 64 24.93 2.06 9.93
N GLU A 65 25.49 3.13 10.49
CA GLU A 65 25.42 3.43 11.93
C GLU A 65 23.97 3.60 12.45
N VAL A 66 23.08 4.15 11.62
CA VAL A 66 21.66 4.31 11.96
C VAL A 66 20.95 2.95 11.95
N GLY A 67 21.21 2.11 10.95
CA GLY A 67 20.67 0.76 10.87
C GLY A 67 21.11 -0.13 12.04
N GLU A 68 22.36 -0.03 12.47
CA GLU A 68 22.85 -0.77 13.64
C GLU A 68 22.13 -0.39 14.94
N ARG A 69 21.74 0.87 15.12
CA ARG A 69 20.90 1.26 16.26
C ARG A 69 19.49 0.69 16.17
N VAL A 70 18.92 0.60 14.97
CA VAL A 70 17.59 -0.02 14.76
C VAL A 70 17.62 -1.53 14.98
N ARG A 71 18.79 -2.18 14.88
CA ARG A 71 18.93 -3.60 15.25
C ARG A 71 18.74 -3.85 16.75
N ASP A 72 18.84 -2.82 17.59
CA ASP A 72 18.47 -2.97 19.00
C ASP A 72 16.97 -3.29 19.10
N PRO A 73 16.57 -4.37 19.80
CA PRO A 73 15.17 -4.80 19.84
C PRO A 73 14.25 -3.77 20.48
N ALA A 74 14.73 -2.92 21.40
CA ALA A 74 13.92 -1.86 21.98
C ALA A 74 13.66 -0.75 20.96
N VAL A 75 14.64 -0.44 20.10
CA VAL A 75 14.48 0.51 19.00
C VAL A 75 13.58 -0.09 17.92
N LEU A 76 13.82 -1.34 17.52
CA LEU A 76 13.03 -2.02 16.49
C LEU A 76 11.54 -2.08 16.85
N ALA A 77 11.23 -2.40 18.11
CA ALA A 77 9.86 -2.44 18.62
C ALA A 77 9.18 -1.06 18.62
N GLY A 78 9.94 0.03 18.58
CA GLY A 78 9.46 1.40 18.48
C GLY A 78 9.15 1.85 17.05
N VAL A 79 9.06 0.94 16.08
CA VAL A 79 8.65 1.26 14.71
C VAL A 79 7.24 1.85 14.67
N GLN A 80 7.07 2.92 13.89
CA GLN A 80 5.79 3.58 13.68
C GLN A 80 5.54 3.80 12.19
N VAL A 81 4.29 4.01 11.83
CA VAL A 81 3.90 4.44 10.48
C VAL A 81 3.69 5.93 10.52
N ASP A 82 4.27 6.65 9.57
CA ASP A 82 3.94 8.04 9.32
C ASP A 82 2.67 8.10 8.45
N PRO A 83 1.54 8.62 8.98
CA PRO A 83 0.28 8.64 8.24
C PRO A 83 0.21 9.74 7.17
N ASP A 84 1.14 10.69 7.15
CA ASP A 84 1.20 11.76 6.15
C ASP A 84 2.00 11.30 4.91
N ALA A 85 3.09 10.57 5.13
CA ALA A 85 3.96 10.05 4.08
C ALA A 85 3.71 8.58 3.71
N GLY A 86 2.95 7.83 4.53
CA GLY A 86 2.72 6.39 4.36
C GLY A 86 3.97 5.54 4.56
N THR A 87 4.99 6.07 5.24
CA THR A 87 6.33 5.46 5.42
C THR A 87 6.43 4.74 6.76
N LEU A 88 7.37 3.81 6.89
CA LEU A 88 7.81 3.36 8.21
C LEU A 88 8.85 4.31 8.73
N VAL A 89 8.71 4.73 9.98
CA VAL A 89 9.66 5.60 10.66
C VAL A 89 10.02 5.04 12.04
N TRP A 90 11.31 5.02 12.34
CA TRP A 90 11.84 4.83 13.69
C TRP A 90 12.19 6.19 14.26
N THR A 91 11.27 6.79 15.01
CA THR A 91 11.43 8.12 15.62
C THR A 91 12.64 8.21 16.54
N ALA A 92 13.06 7.10 17.16
CA ALA A 92 14.23 7.04 18.03
C ALA A 92 15.58 7.21 17.28
N THR A 93 15.66 6.78 16.02
CA THR A 93 16.90 6.84 15.22
C THR A 93 16.80 7.82 14.04
N GLY A 94 15.58 8.21 13.67
CA GLY A 94 15.30 9.02 12.49
C GLY A 94 15.37 8.24 11.17
N LEU A 95 15.40 6.90 11.21
CA LEU A 95 15.36 6.08 10.00
C LEU A 95 13.93 6.04 9.46
N ASP A 96 13.75 6.44 8.21
CA ASP A 96 12.53 6.22 7.45
C ASP A 96 12.74 5.21 6.31
N ILE A 97 11.72 4.42 6.01
CA ILE A 97 11.69 3.51 4.87
C ILE A 97 10.43 3.78 4.05
N SER A 98 10.64 4.08 2.77
CA SER A 98 9.57 4.41 1.84
C SER A 98 8.63 3.23 1.56
N PRO A 99 7.31 3.46 1.37
CA PRO A 99 6.34 2.41 1.07
C PRO A 99 6.69 1.63 -0.19
N VAL A 100 7.26 2.28 -1.22
CA VAL A 100 7.73 1.60 -2.45
C VAL A 100 8.83 0.59 -2.15
N ALA A 101 9.76 0.92 -1.26
CA ALA A 101 10.85 0.02 -0.87
C ALA A 101 10.31 -1.17 -0.08
N LEU A 102 9.36 -0.92 0.82
CA LEU A 102 8.64 -1.94 1.59
C LEU A 102 7.82 -2.85 0.68
N ARG A 103 7.15 -2.31 -0.34
CA ARG A 103 6.38 -3.09 -1.32
C ARG A 103 7.27 -3.98 -2.18
N ARG A 104 8.50 -3.54 -2.48
CA ARG A 104 9.49 -4.32 -3.24
C ARG A 104 10.12 -5.44 -2.42
N ALA A 105 10.38 -5.20 -1.13
CA ALA A 105 10.97 -6.20 -0.24
C ALA A 105 9.93 -7.09 0.45
N GLY A 106 8.68 -6.64 0.52
CA GLY A 106 7.60 -7.32 1.20
C GLY A 106 7.06 -8.51 0.43
N GLN A 107 6.80 -9.57 1.16
CA GLN A 107 6.00 -10.69 0.67
C GLN A 107 4.55 -10.42 1.04
N LEU A 108 3.66 -10.44 0.03
CA LEU A 108 2.22 -10.37 0.23
C LEU A 108 1.79 -11.59 1.04
N GLU A 109 1.31 -11.35 2.25
CA GLU A 109 0.71 -12.40 3.04
C GLU A 109 -0.78 -12.44 2.66
N PRO A 110 -1.32 -13.60 2.23
CA PRO A 110 -2.76 -13.72 2.15
C PRO A 110 -3.32 -13.46 3.54
N ALA A 111 -4.46 -12.77 3.62
CA ALA A 111 -5.12 -12.39 4.87
C ALA A 111 -5.40 -13.57 5.85
N GLU A 112 -5.19 -14.81 5.39
CA GLU A 112 -5.44 -16.07 6.08
C GLU A 112 -4.18 -16.82 6.57
N ALA A 113 -2.96 -16.33 6.32
CA ALA A 113 -1.74 -17.00 6.77
C ALA A 113 -1.47 -16.75 8.27
N SER A 114 -2.20 -17.49 9.11
CA SER A 114 -1.69 -17.97 10.40
C SER A 114 -0.34 -18.70 10.19
N PRO A 115 0.55 -18.76 11.21
CA PRO A 115 2.00 -18.86 11.02
C PRO A 115 2.40 -20.12 10.23
N PRO A 116 3.57 -20.12 9.56
CA PRO A 116 4.20 -21.38 9.23
C PRO A 116 4.46 -22.09 10.57
N THR A 117 3.63 -23.10 10.86
CA THR A 117 4.02 -24.19 11.74
C THR A 117 5.39 -24.60 11.25
N ALA A 118 6.42 -24.32 12.05
CA ALA A 118 7.71 -24.94 11.90
C ALA A 118 7.48 -26.44 12.06
N ALA A 119 7.21 -27.10 10.93
CA ALA A 119 7.20 -28.54 10.82
C ALA A 119 8.65 -28.96 10.96
N GLY A 120 8.99 -29.46 12.15
CA GLY A 120 10.18 -30.26 12.31
C GLY A 120 10.09 -31.50 11.43
N SER A 121 11.22 -31.87 10.84
CA SER A 121 11.64 -33.24 10.55
C SER A 121 13.14 -33.23 10.25
#